data_AF-A0A9D8FPJ9-F1
#
_entry.id   AF-A0A9D8FPJ9-F1
#
_cell.length_a   1.000
_cell.length_b   1.000
_cell.length_c   1.000
_cell.angle_alpha   90.00
_cell.angle_beta   90.00
_cell.angle_gamma   90.00
#
_symmetry.space_group_name_H-M   'P 1'
#
loop_
_entity.id
_entity.type
_entity.pdbx_description
1 polymer ?
#
loop_
_entity_poly.entity_id
_entity_poly.type
_entity_poly.pdbx_seq_one_letter_code
_entity_poly.pdbx_strand_id
1 'polypeptide(L)'
;MKNIKSWKQIFLLMAFLSTFLFSNVFAQEIQDLLRIPDSTHVQVITTIDKSKNIGRIVKIGEVDIVFKAEFGTIIIPIAKIKEIKEIPASSIKDGVYWFPNPNATRLYFSPTARMLKQGEGYFADYYLFFPAFAYGITNNITIGGGMSLIPNASLDEQMFYFTPKIGLKATKTFNIAAGALVVKIPNWDDENGDAPLVGILYGVGTAGTPDASFTFGLGYGFVDGEFAKKPMVVIGGERRISRRTAFVTENWVMPGVGDPIISYGLRFFGEKMSVDLALINTLSDDIIFPGVPYIDFVINF
;
A
#
# COMPACT_ATOMS: atom_id res chain seq x y z
N MET A 1 11.96 53.50 -31.97
CA MET A 1 12.46 52.51 -30.97
C MET A 1 12.55 53.16 -29.59
N LYS A 2 11.47 53.17 -28.77
CA LYS A 2 11.55 53.73 -27.40
C LYS A 2 10.62 53.11 -26.33
N ASN A 3 9.98 51.95 -26.58
CA ASN A 3 8.99 51.38 -25.64
C ASN A 3 9.29 49.98 -25.07
N ILE A 4 10.45 49.38 -25.33
CA ILE A 4 10.76 48.01 -24.90
C ILE A 4 11.16 47.92 -23.39
N LYS A 5 11.53 49.04 -22.74
CA LYS A 5 11.91 49.05 -21.31
C LYS A 5 10.71 48.91 -20.34
N SER A 6 9.51 49.34 -20.73
CA SER A 6 8.31 49.36 -19.86
C SER A 6 7.76 47.95 -19.58
N TRP A 7 7.75 47.07 -20.59
CA TRP A 7 7.17 45.73 -20.48
C TRP A 7 7.97 44.79 -19.58
N LYS A 8 9.30 44.93 -19.56
CA LYS A 8 10.16 44.15 -18.65
C LYS A 8 9.91 44.49 -17.17
N GLN A 9 9.65 45.76 -16.86
CA GLN A 9 9.33 46.18 -15.49
C GLN A 9 7.95 45.69 -15.05
N ILE A 10 6.97 45.69 -15.95
CA ILE A 10 5.62 45.15 -15.68
C ILE A 10 5.67 43.63 -15.46
N PHE A 11 6.43 42.88 -16.27
CA PHE A 11 6.60 41.44 -16.06
C PHE A 11 7.31 41.10 -14.76
N LEU A 12 8.35 41.86 -14.37
CA LEU A 12 9.01 41.72 -13.08
C LEU A 12 8.05 42.04 -11.92
N LEU A 13 7.22 43.07 -12.04
CA LEU A 13 6.20 43.39 -11.03
C LEU A 13 5.13 42.29 -10.92
N MET A 14 4.68 41.72 -12.04
CA MET A 14 3.69 40.63 -12.03
C MET A 14 4.28 39.32 -11.47
N ALA A 15 5.55 39.01 -11.76
CA ALA A 15 6.24 37.86 -11.16
C ALA A 15 6.50 38.04 -9.65
N PHE A 16 6.74 39.29 -9.21
CA PHE A 16 6.88 39.60 -7.80
C PHE A 16 5.51 39.58 -7.07
N LEU A 17 4.44 40.03 -7.74
CA LEU A 17 3.07 39.95 -7.20
C LEU A 17 2.58 38.50 -7.11
N SER A 18 2.88 37.65 -8.10
CA SER A 18 2.46 36.25 -8.09
C SER A 18 3.17 35.46 -6.98
N THR A 19 4.48 35.68 -6.79
CA THR A 19 5.24 35.05 -5.69
C THR A 19 4.76 35.50 -4.30
N PHE A 20 4.31 36.75 -4.15
CA PHE A 20 3.65 37.22 -2.92
C PHE A 20 2.24 36.63 -2.72
N LEU A 21 1.47 36.41 -3.79
CA LEU A 21 0.14 35.81 -3.67
C LEU A 21 0.21 34.31 -3.34
N PHE A 22 1.16 33.57 -3.91
CA PHE A 22 1.33 32.14 -3.59
C PHE A 22 1.82 31.91 -2.15
N SER A 23 2.74 32.73 -1.64
CA SER A 23 3.26 32.58 -0.27
C SER A 23 2.20 32.86 0.80
N ASN A 24 1.31 33.83 0.58
CA ASN A 24 0.22 34.12 1.51
C ASN A 24 -0.82 32.99 1.56
N VAL A 25 -1.14 32.37 0.41
CA VAL A 25 -2.10 31.24 0.36
C VAL A 25 -1.59 30.02 1.13
N PHE A 26 -0.31 29.66 0.99
CA PHE A 26 0.29 28.56 1.76
C PHE A 26 0.41 28.86 3.25
N ALA A 27 0.69 30.11 3.63
CA ALA A 27 0.79 30.50 5.04
C ALA A 27 -0.57 30.45 5.75
N GLN A 28 -1.65 30.78 5.03
CA GLN A 28 -3.01 30.76 5.55
C GLN A 28 -3.51 29.33 5.79
N GLU A 29 -3.16 28.37 4.92
CA GLU A 29 -3.53 26.96 5.07
C GLU A 29 -2.89 26.30 6.32
N ILE A 30 -1.65 26.65 6.66
CA ILE A 30 -0.99 26.13 7.88
C ILE A 30 -1.60 26.74 9.14
N GLN A 31 -1.94 28.03 9.12
CA GLN A 31 -2.58 28.67 10.29
C GLN A 31 -3.91 28.01 10.65
N ASP A 32 -4.69 27.61 9.67
CA ASP A 32 -5.96 26.90 9.89
C ASP A 32 -5.76 25.48 10.46
N LEU A 33 -4.57 24.89 10.28
CA LEU A 33 -4.19 23.58 10.83
C LEU A 33 -3.54 23.66 12.22
N LEU A 34 -3.15 24.87 12.68
CA LEU A 34 -2.53 25.06 13.98
C LEU A 34 -3.56 24.90 15.10
N ARG A 35 -3.48 23.77 15.81
CA ARG A 35 -4.31 23.51 17.00
C ARG A 35 -3.53 22.80 18.09
N ILE A 36 -3.95 23.02 19.33
CA ILE A 36 -3.49 22.23 20.48
C ILE A 36 -4.33 20.93 20.47
N PRO A 37 -3.73 19.75 20.27
CA PRO A 37 -4.48 18.50 20.21
C PRO A 37 -4.97 18.09 21.59
N ASP A 38 -6.06 17.32 21.65
CA ASP A 38 -6.54 16.67 22.88
C ASP A 38 -5.56 15.57 23.37
N SER A 39 -5.79 14.99 24.55
CA SER A 39 -4.89 13.96 25.11
C SER A 39 -4.79 12.69 24.26
N THR A 40 -5.72 12.45 23.34
CA THR A 40 -5.81 11.23 22.52
C THR A 40 -5.04 11.33 21.21
N HIS A 41 -4.54 12.52 20.86
CA HIS A 41 -3.78 12.77 19.65
C HIS A 41 -2.38 13.36 19.92
N VAL A 42 -1.48 13.10 18.99
CA VAL A 42 -0.17 13.76 18.87
C VAL A 42 0.00 14.27 17.44
N GLN A 43 0.96 15.16 17.23
CA GLN A 43 1.23 15.79 15.94
C GLN A 43 2.61 15.40 15.43
N VAL A 44 2.70 15.22 14.11
CA VAL A 44 3.95 15.12 13.36
C VAL A 44 4.09 16.41 12.56
N ILE A 45 5.10 17.20 12.89
CA ILE A 45 5.42 18.45 12.20
C ILE A 45 6.57 18.18 11.24
N THR A 46 6.30 18.34 9.94
CA THR A 46 7.35 18.35 8.92
C THR A 46 7.74 19.79 8.65
N THR A 47 9.01 20.13 8.79
CA THR A 47 9.54 21.47 8.48
C THR A 47 10.01 21.56 7.02
N ILE A 48 10.26 22.77 6.52
CA ILE A 48 10.66 23.03 5.12
C ILE A 48 11.97 22.31 4.75
N ASP A 49 12.87 22.13 5.71
CA ASP A 49 14.11 21.35 5.59
C ASP A 49 13.88 19.82 5.59
N LYS A 50 12.61 19.37 5.66
CA LYS A 50 12.15 17.97 5.73
C LYS A 50 12.41 17.27 7.07
N SER A 51 12.84 17.98 8.11
CA SER A 51 12.92 17.42 9.45
C SER A 51 11.52 17.06 9.97
N LYS A 52 11.38 15.90 10.61
CA LYS A 52 10.11 15.43 11.19
C LYS A 52 10.21 15.45 12.72
N ASN A 53 9.35 16.23 13.37
CA ASN A 53 9.26 16.34 14.83
C ASN A 53 7.94 15.75 15.32
N ILE A 54 8.00 14.88 16.32
CA ILE A 54 6.83 14.20 16.90
C ILE A 54 6.61 14.72 18.31
N GLY A 55 5.37 15.07 18.64
CA GLY A 55 5.06 15.72 19.89
C GLY A 55 3.69 16.39 19.88
N ARG A 56 3.52 17.42 20.70
CA ARG A 56 2.26 18.16 20.84
C ARG A 56 2.54 19.65 20.83
N ILE A 57 1.78 20.42 20.05
CA ILE A 57 1.72 21.86 20.24
C ILE A 57 1.09 22.14 21.62
N VAL A 58 1.80 22.88 22.47
CA VAL A 58 1.33 23.27 23.80
C VAL A 58 1.01 24.76 23.89
N LYS A 59 1.52 25.56 22.94
CA LYS A 59 1.20 26.99 22.79
C LYS A 59 1.36 27.39 21.32
N ILE A 60 0.46 28.23 20.84
CA ILE A 60 0.52 28.87 19.52
C ILE A 60 0.75 30.37 19.77
N GLY A 61 1.84 30.90 19.25
CA GLY A 61 2.14 32.34 19.22
C GLY A 61 1.82 32.94 17.85
N GLU A 62 2.20 34.20 17.65
CA GLU A 62 1.96 34.89 16.38
C GLU A 62 2.87 34.41 15.23
N VAL A 63 4.13 34.08 15.56
CA VAL A 63 5.17 33.70 14.59
C VAL A 63 5.78 32.32 14.84
N ASP A 64 5.50 31.73 16.00
CA ASP A 64 6.05 30.45 16.43
C ASP A 64 5.03 29.59 17.18
N ILE A 65 5.37 28.32 17.33
CA ILE A 65 4.70 27.39 18.24
C ILE A 65 5.69 26.89 19.28
N VAL A 66 5.17 26.59 20.47
CA VAL A 66 5.86 25.80 21.48
C VAL A 66 5.41 24.35 21.32
N PHE A 67 6.36 23.49 20.98
CA PHE A 67 6.12 22.08 20.67
C PHE A 67 6.82 21.19 21.69
N LYS A 68 6.04 20.38 22.41
CA LYS A 68 6.56 19.42 23.39
C LYS A 68 6.82 18.09 22.70
N ALA A 69 8.08 17.79 22.44
CA ALA A 69 8.56 16.50 21.95
C ALA A 69 8.98 15.59 23.12
N GLU A 70 9.35 14.34 22.83
CA GLU A 70 9.81 13.38 23.84
C GLU A 70 11.09 13.85 24.54
N PHE A 71 12.06 14.39 23.79
CA PHE A 71 13.35 14.85 24.31
C PHE A 71 13.31 16.27 24.92
N GLY A 72 12.14 16.91 24.93
CA GLY A 72 11.97 18.23 25.51
C GLY A 72 11.08 19.15 24.69
N THR A 73 11.07 20.43 25.08
CA THR A 73 10.28 21.47 24.41
C THR A 73 11.14 22.19 23.37
N ILE A 74 10.62 22.32 22.16
CA ILE A 74 11.25 23.06 21.06
C ILE A 74 10.31 24.19 20.59
N ILE A 75 10.90 25.30 20.15
CA ILE A 75 10.18 26.42 19.55
C ILE A 75 10.36 26.32 18.04
N ILE A 76 9.26 26.22 17.29
CA ILE A 76 9.28 26.08 15.82
C ILE A 76 8.63 27.31 15.21
N PRO A 77 9.33 28.10 14.38
CA PRO A 77 8.70 29.18 13.64
C PRO A 77 7.62 28.64 12.70
N ILE A 78 6.43 29.25 12.70
CA ILE A 78 5.31 28.83 11.85
C ILE A 78 5.72 28.85 10.36
N ALA A 79 6.50 29.87 9.97
CA ALA A 79 7.04 30.02 8.61
C ALA A 79 8.03 28.90 8.20
N LYS A 80 8.47 28.04 9.13
CA LYS A 80 9.31 26.86 8.86
C LYS A 80 8.51 25.57 8.81
N ILE A 81 7.23 25.58 9.18
CA ILE A 81 6.36 24.42 9.10
C ILE A 81 5.94 24.24 7.65
N LYS A 82 6.02 23.00 7.16
CA LYS A 82 5.55 22.60 5.84
C LYS A 82 4.25 21.79 5.93
N GLU A 83 4.12 20.95 6.95
CA GLU A 83 2.98 20.06 7.13
C GLU A 83 2.77 19.80 8.62
N ILE A 84 1.51 19.74 9.06
CA ILE A 84 1.11 19.30 10.39
C ILE A 84 0.17 18.11 10.19
N LYS A 85 0.58 16.94 10.68
CA LYS A 85 -0.25 15.75 10.66
C LYS A 85 -0.63 15.34 12.06
N GLU A 86 -1.93 15.32 12.36
CA GLU A 86 -2.43 14.78 13.61
C GLU A 86 -2.62 13.27 13.49
N ILE A 87 -2.14 12.54 14.49
CA ILE A 87 -2.19 11.08 14.56
C ILE A 87 -2.68 10.65 15.95
N PRO A 88 -3.36 9.49 16.07
CA PRO A 88 -3.71 8.94 17.36
C PRO A 88 -2.46 8.72 18.22
N ALA A 89 -2.54 9.04 19.51
CA ALA A 89 -1.45 8.79 20.46
C ALA A 89 -1.09 7.30 20.54
N SER A 90 -2.06 6.40 20.25
CA SER A 90 -1.84 4.95 20.14
C SER A 90 -0.89 4.54 19.01
N SER A 91 -0.60 5.44 18.06
CA SER A 91 0.40 5.23 17.02
C SER A 91 1.82 5.50 17.50
N ILE A 92 2.00 5.96 18.75
CA ILE A 92 3.32 6.05 19.39
C ILE A 92 3.51 4.81 20.26
N LYS A 93 4.58 4.05 20.03
CA LYS A 93 4.97 2.92 20.86
C LYS A 93 6.44 3.11 21.26
N ASP A 94 6.69 3.12 22.57
CA ASP A 94 8.01 3.35 23.16
C ASP A 94 8.69 4.62 22.64
N GLY A 95 7.97 5.75 22.61
CA GLY A 95 8.47 7.05 22.13
C GLY A 95 8.52 7.20 20.61
N VAL A 96 8.43 6.10 19.86
CA VAL A 96 8.59 6.12 18.40
C VAL A 96 7.23 6.13 17.70
N TYR A 97 7.10 6.95 16.64
CA TYR A 97 5.93 6.91 15.77
C TYR A 97 5.92 5.68 14.86
N TRP A 98 4.90 4.85 15.04
CA TRP A 98 4.56 3.72 14.17
C TRP A 98 3.61 4.20 13.09
N PHE A 99 4.18 4.44 11.91
CA PHE A 99 3.41 4.82 10.74
C PHE A 99 2.43 3.70 10.33
N PRO A 100 1.27 4.05 9.72
CA PRO A 100 0.30 3.07 9.24
C PRO A 100 0.96 2.01 8.35
N ASN A 101 0.59 0.75 8.54
CA ASN A 101 1.09 -0.33 7.69
C ASN A 101 0.62 -0.13 6.24
N PRO A 102 1.53 0.05 5.27
CA PRO A 102 1.15 0.30 3.88
C PRO A 102 0.65 -0.97 3.14
N ASN A 103 0.81 -2.16 3.72
CA ASN A 103 0.55 -3.43 3.03
C ASN A 103 -0.70 -4.15 3.52
N ALA A 104 -1.63 -3.44 4.17
CA ALA A 104 -2.79 -4.06 4.82
C ALA A 104 -3.78 -4.76 3.87
N THR A 105 -3.68 -4.50 2.55
CA THR A 105 -4.57 -4.96 1.47
C THR A 105 -4.14 -6.28 0.82
N ARG A 106 -2.97 -6.83 1.17
CA ARG A 106 -2.44 -8.08 0.63
C ARG A 106 -1.62 -8.88 1.65
N LEU A 107 -1.55 -10.19 1.43
CA LEU A 107 -0.52 -11.06 1.97
C LEU A 107 0.66 -11.07 0.98
N TYR A 108 1.28 -12.21 0.69
CA TYR A 108 2.34 -12.29 -0.31
C TYR A 108 1.76 -12.18 -1.72
N PHE A 109 0.85 -13.08 -2.09
CA PHE A 109 0.17 -13.06 -3.38
C PHE A 109 -1.32 -12.74 -3.24
N SER A 110 -1.99 -13.38 -2.28
CA SER A 110 -3.43 -13.19 -2.09
C SER A 110 -3.79 -11.78 -1.59
N PRO A 111 -4.93 -11.22 -2.03
CA PRO A 111 -5.48 -10.03 -1.40
C PRO A 111 -6.03 -10.36 -0.01
N THR A 112 -5.97 -9.39 0.90
CA THR A 112 -6.85 -9.39 2.08
C THR A 112 -8.22 -8.82 1.71
N ALA A 113 -9.18 -8.89 2.63
CA ALA A 113 -10.47 -8.25 2.47
C ALA A 113 -10.43 -6.72 2.62
N ARG A 114 -9.27 -6.13 2.94
CA ARG A 114 -9.13 -4.66 3.01
C ARG A 114 -8.98 -4.08 1.61
N MET A 115 -9.58 -2.92 1.42
CA MET A 115 -9.60 -2.19 0.15
C MET A 115 -8.55 -1.08 0.16
N LEU A 116 -8.00 -0.78 -1.02
CA LEU A 116 -7.31 0.49 -1.24
C LEU A 116 -8.36 1.61 -1.15
N LYS A 117 -7.99 2.75 -0.56
CA LYS A 117 -8.87 3.92 -0.61
C LYS A 117 -8.85 4.55 -2.00
N GLN A 118 -9.83 5.39 -2.26
CA GLN A 118 -9.87 6.16 -3.49
C GLN A 118 -8.57 6.95 -3.68
N GLY A 119 -7.93 6.78 -4.83
CA GLY A 119 -6.68 7.46 -5.16
C GLY A 119 -5.41 6.80 -4.63
N GLU A 120 -5.52 5.81 -3.72
CA GLU A 120 -4.38 5.02 -3.28
C GLU A 120 -4.09 3.90 -4.29
N GLY A 121 -2.81 3.64 -4.52
CA GLY A 121 -2.38 2.56 -5.39
C GLY A 121 -1.04 1.98 -4.98
N TYR A 122 -0.67 0.88 -5.62
CA TYR A 122 0.67 0.35 -5.54
C TYR A 122 1.11 -0.31 -6.84
N PHE A 123 2.42 -0.27 -7.04
CA PHE A 123 3.14 -1.14 -7.94
C PHE A 123 3.76 -2.27 -7.12
N ALA A 124 3.61 -3.51 -7.57
CA ALA A 124 4.21 -4.69 -7.00
C ALA A 124 4.97 -5.45 -8.08
N ASP A 125 6.02 -6.15 -7.71
CA ASP A 125 6.68 -7.11 -8.58
C ASP A 125 7.03 -8.35 -7.79
N TYR A 126 6.50 -9.49 -8.25
CA TYR A 126 6.73 -10.79 -7.66
C TYR A 126 7.79 -11.53 -8.47
N TYR A 127 8.86 -11.98 -7.81
CA TYR A 127 9.99 -12.68 -8.43
C TYR A 127 10.69 -11.94 -9.58
N LEU A 128 10.51 -10.63 -9.76
CA LEU A 128 11.03 -9.84 -10.89
C LEU A 128 10.38 -10.16 -12.25
N PHE A 129 9.41 -11.08 -12.28
CA PHE A 129 8.79 -11.58 -13.50
C PHE A 129 7.31 -11.21 -13.59
N PHE A 130 6.70 -10.71 -12.52
CA PHE A 130 5.26 -10.48 -12.46
C PHE A 130 4.94 -9.08 -11.89
N PRO A 131 5.22 -8.02 -12.67
CA PRO A 131 4.83 -6.66 -12.31
C PRO A 131 3.32 -6.44 -12.36
N ALA A 132 2.76 -6.00 -11.24
CA ALA A 132 1.35 -5.71 -11.06
C ALA A 132 1.13 -4.29 -10.57
N PHE A 133 0.05 -3.67 -11.03
CA PHE A 133 -0.48 -2.44 -10.47
C PHE A 133 -1.83 -2.70 -9.81
N ALA A 134 -2.11 -2.00 -8.72
CA ALA A 134 -3.43 -1.95 -8.12
C ALA A 134 -3.80 -0.51 -7.76
N TYR A 135 -5.08 -0.17 -7.91
CA TYR A 135 -5.59 1.18 -7.71
C TYR A 135 -7.01 1.17 -7.13
N GLY A 136 -7.24 1.98 -6.10
CA GLY A 136 -8.56 2.22 -5.54
C GLY A 136 -9.34 3.24 -6.39
N ILE A 137 -10.31 2.77 -7.17
CA ILE A 137 -11.24 3.63 -7.92
C ILE A 137 -12.12 4.39 -6.93
N THR A 138 -12.57 3.69 -5.90
CA THR A 138 -13.37 4.21 -4.79
C THR A 138 -12.83 3.61 -3.49
N ASN A 139 -13.37 4.02 -2.34
CA ASN A 139 -13.02 3.41 -1.05
C ASN A 139 -13.47 1.93 -0.90
N ASN A 140 -14.22 1.39 -1.87
CA ASN A 140 -14.71 0.02 -1.85
C ASN A 140 -14.51 -0.75 -3.16
N ILE A 141 -13.89 -0.14 -4.18
CA ILE A 141 -13.59 -0.80 -5.47
C ILE A 141 -12.11 -0.62 -5.75
N THR A 142 -11.41 -1.75 -5.86
CA THR A 142 -10.03 -1.82 -6.29
C THR A 142 -9.97 -2.56 -7.61
N ILE A 143 -9.21 -2.03 -8.57
CA ILE A 143 -8.83 -2.77 -9.77
C ILE A 143 -7.33 -2.95 -9.76
N GLY A 144 -6.86 -4.04 -10.34
CA GLY A 144 -5.46 -4.22 -10.59
C GLY A 144 -5.23 -5.06 -11.82
N GLY A 145 -3.97 -5.22 -12.18
CA GLY A 145 -3.56 -6.02 -13.31
C GLY A 145 -2.09 -5.81 -13.64
N GLY A 146 -1.62 -6.58 -14.60
CA GLY A 146 -0.23 -6.57 -15.01
C GLY A 146 0.04 -7.60 -16.09
N MET A 147 1.30 -7.86 -16.34
CA MET A 147 1.75 -8.87 -17.28
C MET A 147 2.96 -9.62 -16.73
N SER A 148 3.28 -10.77 -17.29
CA SER A 148 4.59 -11.36 -17.05
C SER A 148 5.67 -10.64 -17.85
N LEU A 149 6.92 -10.73 -17.38
CA LEU A 149 8.13 -10.25 -18.06
C LEU A 149 9.12 -11.41 -18.23
N ILE A 150 8.68 -12.48 -18.90
CA ILE A 150 9.53 -13.64 -19.18
C ILE A 150 10.58 -13.21 -20.21
N PRO A 151 11.89 -13.37 -19.92
CA PRO A 151 12.94 -13.02 -20.88
C PRO A 151 12.80 -13.81 -22.18
N ASN A 152 13.09 -13.17 -23.31
CA ASN A 152 13.01 -13.73 -24.66
C ASN A 152 11.61 -14.13 -25.16
N ALA A 153 10.55 -13.88 -24.39
CA ALA A 153 9.17 -14.06 -24.85
C ALA A 153 8.63 -12.76 -25.50
N SER A 154 7.98 -12.89 -26.65
CA SER A 154 7.25 -11.78 -27.30
C SER A 154 6.01 -11.40 -26.50
N LEU A 155 5.38 -10.27 -26.85
CA LEU A 155 4.26 -9.72 -26.06
C LEU A 155 3.04 -10.66 -25.99
N ASP A 156 2.80 -11.40 -27.07
CA ASP A 156 1.74 -12.41 -27.20
C ASP A 156 2.05 -13.71 -26.45
N GLU A 157 3.33 -13.94 -26.11
CA GLU A 157 3.81 -15.04 -25.28
C GLU A 157 3.89 -14.68 -23.79
N GLN A 158 3.48 -13.46 -23.41
CA GLN A 158 3.37 -13.05 -22.00
C GLN A 158 1.96 -13.34 -21.46
N MET A 159 1.90 -13.65 -20.17
CA MET A 159 0.65 -13.69 -19.42
C MET A 159 0.16 -12.27 -19.15
N PHE A 160 -1.16 -12.07 -19.21
CA PHE A 160 -1.80 -10.83 -18.77
C PHE A 160 -2.79 -11.16 -17.68
N TYR A 161 -2.82 -10.35 -16.63
CA TYR A 161 -3.72 -10.58 -15.51
C TYR A 161 -4.49 -9.31 -15.11
N PHE A 162 -5.72 -9.53 -14.66
CA PHE A 162 -6.66 -8.50 -14.21
C PHE A 162 -7.31 -8.93 -12.90
N THR A 163 -7.39 -8.02 -11.94
CA THR A 163 -7.78 -8.31 -10.54
C THR A 163 -8.80 -7.31 -9.98
N PRO A 164 -10.07 -7.37 -10.39
CA PRO A 164 -11.11 -6.55 -9.79
C PRO A 164 -11.47 -7.09 -8.39
N LYS A 165 -11.66 -6.19 -7.43
CA LYS A 165 -12.07 -6.51 -6.06
C LYS A 165 -13.05 -5.46 -5.54
N ILE A 166 -14.14 -5.93 -4.93
CA ILE A 166 -15.16 -5.09 -4.28
C ILE A 166 -15.27 -5.42 -2.80
N GLY A 167 -15.23 -4.37 -1.97
CA GLY A 167 -15.48 -4.45 -0.53
C GLY A 167 -16.98 -4.50 -0.25
N LEU A 168 -17.41 -5.56 0.46
CA LEU A 168 -18.82 -5.79 0.81
C LEU A 168 -19.15 -5.27 2.21
N LYS A 169 -18.20 -5.39 3.14
CA LYS A 169 -18.34 -4.90 4.52
C LYS A 169 -16.98 -4.51 5.07
N ALA A 170 -16.91 -3.36 5.74
CA ALA A 170 -15.70 -2.90 6.42
C ALA A 170 -16.06 -2.37 7.80
N THR A 171 -15.33 -2.84 8.81
CA THR A 171 -15.37 -2.35 10.19
C THR A 171 -13.93 -2.14 10.68
N LYS A 172 -13.75 -1.61 11.89
CA LYS A 172 -12.40 -1.39 12.46
C LYS A 172 -11.56 -2.66 12.57
N THR A 173 -12.18 -3.82 12.75
CA THR A 173 -11.49 -5.09 13.02
C THR A 173 -11.93 -6.24 12.11
N PHE A 174 -12.83 -6.01 11.17
CA PHE A 174 -13.36 -7.08 10.32
C PHE A 174 -13.80 -6.54 8.96
N ASN A 175 -13.38 -7.22 7.88
CA ASN A 175 -13.64 -6.84 6.51
C ASN A 175 -14.05 -8.07 5.69
N ILE A 176 -14.93 -7.88 4.71
CA ILE A 176 -15.33 -8.88 3.72
C ILE A 176 -15.23 -8.23 2.34
N ALA A 177 -14.64 -8.94 1.39
CA ALA A 177 -14.57 -8.56 -0.01
C ALA A 177 -14.84 -9.77 -0.93
N ALA A 178 -15.21 -9.48 -2.16
CA ALA A 178 -15.25 -10.45 -3.26
C ALA A 178 -14.44 -9.91 -4.43
N GLY A 179 -13.87 -10.78 -5.24
CA GLY A 179 -13.09 -10.36 -6.39
C GLY A 179 -12.81 -11.49 -7.35
N ALA A 180 -12.10 -11.16 -8.42
CA ALA A 180 -11.61 -12.14 -9.37
C ALA A 180 -10.11 -11.94 -9.61
N LEU A 181 -9.43 -13.02 -9.95
CA LEU A 181 -8.18 -13.00 -10.69
C LEU A 181 -8.49 -13.60 -12.06
N VAL A 182 -8.22 -12.87 -13.12
CA VAL A 182 -8.39 -13.34 -14.49
C VAL A 182 -7.03 -13.28 -15.15
N VAL A 183 -6.59 -14.39 -15.74
CA VAL A 183 -5.29 -14.57 -16.36
C VAL A 183 -5.51 -15.08 -17.78
N LYS A 184 -5.02 -14.33 -18.76
CA LYS A 184 -4.85 -14.84 -20.12
C LYS A 184 -3.51 -15.56 -20.17
N ILE A 185 -3.54 -16.88 -20.38
CA ILE A 185 -2.33 -17.69 -20.52
C ILE A 185 -1.99 -17.81 -22.01
N PRO A 186 -0.78 -17.42 -22.43
CA PRO A 186 -0.35 -17.54 -23.81
C PRO A 186 -0.33 -19.01 -24.24
N ASN A 187 -0.71 -19.29 -25.49
CA ASN A 187 -0.69 -20.63 -26.04
C ASN A 187 0.70 -20.93 -26.61
N TRP A 188 1.56 -21.59 -25.82
CA TRP A 188 2.93 -21.90 -26.23
C TRP A 188 3.03 -23.03 -27.27
N ASP A 189 1.97 -23.83 -27.43
CA ASP A 189 2.00 -25.06 -28.24
C ASP A 189 1.16 -24.97 -29.54
N ASP A 190 0.21 -24.03 -29.65
CA ASP A 190 -0.65 -23.88 -30.83
C ASP A 190 -0.85 -22.40 -31.21
N GLU A 191 -0.09 -21.94 -32.21
CA GLU A 191 -0.15 -20.58 -32.78
C GLU A 191 -1.54 -20.20 -33.32
N ASN A 192 -2.44 -21.17 -33.55
CA ASN A 192 -3.78 -20.93 -34.11
C ASN A 192 -4.92 -21.13 -33.09
N GLY A 193 -4.62 -21.53 -31.86
CA GLY A 193 -5.62 -21.76 -30.81
C GLY A 193 -5.88 -20.51 -29.95
N ASP A 194 -7.13 -20.26 -29.59
CA ASP A 194 -7.47 -19.20 -28.63
C ASP A 194 -6.77 -19.45 -27.28
N ALA A 195 -6.03 -18.45 -26.80
CA ALA A 195 -5.39 -18.48 -25.50
C ALA A 195 -6.44 -18.63 -24.38
N PRO A 196 -6.37 -19.69 -23.54
CA PRO A 196 -7.42 -19.96 -22.56
C PRO A 196 -7.46 -18.85 -21.51
N LEU A 197 -8.69 -18.49 -21.11
CA LEU A 197 -8.93 -17.56 -20.01
C LEU A 197 -9.06 -18.37 -18.72
N VAL A 198 -8.04 -18.31 -17.89
CA VAL A 198 -8.02 -18.99 -16.59
C VAL A 198 -8.26 -17.96 -15.50
N GLY A 199 -8.93 -18.33 -14.43
CA GLY A 199 -9.09 -17.40 -13.32
C GLY A 199 -9.61 -18.02 -12.05
N ILE A 200 -9.79 -17.16 -11.06
CA ILE A 200 -10.33 -17.49 -9.74
C ILE A 200 -11.38 -16.46 -9.42
N LEU A 201 -12.62 -16.89 -9.18
CA LEU A 201 -13.62 -16.06 -8.51
C LEU A 201 -13.58 -16.36 -7.02
N TYR A 202 -13.40 -15.34 -6.17
CA TYR A 202 -13.16 -15.55 -4.74
C TYR A 202 -13.96 -14.61 -3.83
N GLY A 203 -14.20 -15.08 -2.62
CA GLY A 203 -14.57 -14.30 -1.45
C GLY A 203 -13.45 -14.35 -0.41
N VAL A 204 -13.23 -13.24 0.29
CA VAL A 204 -12.19 -13.14 1.32
C VAL A 204 -12.69 -12.37 2.53
N GLY A 205 -12.33 -12.86 3.72
CA GLY A 205 -12.58 -12.21 5.00
C GLY A 205 -11.27 -11.95 5.73
N THR A 206 -11.16 -10.79 6.38
CA THR A 206 -9.98 -10.43 7.18
C THR A 206 -10.41 -9.88 8.53
N ALA A 207 -9.92 -10.50 9.60
CA ALA A 207 -10.16 -10.12 10.98
C ALA A 207 -8.87 -9.58 11.62
N GLY A 208 -9.00 -8.57 12.49
CA GLY A 208 -7.89 -7.92 13.19
C GLY A 208 -7.53 -6.52 12.66
N THR A 209 -6.49 -5.94 13.24
CA THR A 209 -6.00 -4.60 12.91
C THR A 209 -5.01 -4.67 11.74
N PRO A 210 -4.64 -3.53 11.12
CA PRO A 210 -3.58 -3.51 10.11
C PRO A 210 -2.21 -3.99 10.60
N ASP A 211 -1.95 -3.98 11.91
CA ASP A 211 -0.69 -4.46 12.50
C ASP A 211 -0.78 -5.92 12.98
N ALA A 212 -1.98 -6.52 13.05
CA ALA A 212 -2.17 -7.90 13.47
C ALA A 212 -3.50 -8.42 12.91
N SER A 213 -3.43 -9.25 11.87
CA SER A 213 -4.62 -9.78 11.22
C SER A 213 -4.49 -11.18 10.70
N PHE A 214 -5.65 -11.82 10.57
CA PHE A 214 -5.86 -13.11 9.98
C PHE A 214 -6.81 -12.98 8.78
N THR A 215 -6.51 -13.68 7.71
CA THR A 215 -7.27 -13.66 6.46
C THR A 215 -7.63 -15.09 6.07
N PHE A 216 -8.90 -15.28 5.71
CA PHE A 216 -9.42 -16.52 5.14
C PHE A 216 -10.08 -16.19 3.80
N GLY A 217 -9.71 -16.92 2.76
CA GLY A 217 -10.31 -16.79 1.44
C GLY A 217 -10.77 -18.13 0.89
N LEU A 218 -11.80 -18.08 0.06
CA LEU A 218 -12.36 -19.21 -0.65
C LEU A 218 -12.60 -18.82 -2.10
N GLY A 219 -12.12 -19.62 -3.04
CA GLY A 219 -12.23 -19.31 -4.47
C GLY A 219 -12.56 -20.53 -5.30
N TYR A 220 -13.21 -20.32 -6.44
CA TYR A 220 -13.41 -21.33 -7.46
C TYR A 220 -12.58 -20.96 -8.68
N GLY A 221 -11.67 -21.85 -9.06
CA GLY A 221 -10.94 -21.74 -10.32
C GLY A 221 -11.89 -21.93 -11.50
N PHE A 222 -11.63 -21.28 -12.62
CA PHE A 222 -12.33 -21.52 -13.88
C PHE A 222 -11.37 -21.51 -15.06
N VAL A 223 -11.75 -22.22 -16.12
CA VAL A 223 -11.08 -22.21 -17.44
C VAL A 223 -12.17 -22.00 -18.49
N ASP A 224 -12.06 -20.96 -19.30
CA ASP A 224 -13.03 -20.61 -20.36
C ASP A 224 -14.50 -20.58 -19.90
N GLY A 225 -14.70 -20.15 -18.65
CA GLY A 225 -16.02 -20.05 -18.01
C GLY A 225 -16.49 -21.31 -17.30
N GLU A 226 -15.80 -22.44 -17.43
CA GLU A 226 -16.11 -23.67 -16.69
C GLU A 226 -15.44 -23.66 -15.32
N PHE A 227 -16.26 -23.71 -14.26
CA PHE A 227 -15.77 -23.70 -12.88
C PHE A 227 -15.31 -25.09 -12.40
N ALA A 228 -14.25 -25.10 -11.61
CA ALA A 228 -13.80 -26.26 -10.87
C ALA A 228 -14.89 -26.77 -9.90
N LYS A 229 -14.92 -28.09 -9.69
CA LYS A 229 -15.92 -28.72 -8.80
C LYS A 229 -15.68 -28.48 -7.31
N LYS A 230 -14.45 -28.12 -6.93
CA LYS A 230 -14.03 -27.92 -5.55
C LYS A 230 -13.39 -26.53 -5.42
N PRO A 231 -13.61 -25.84 -4.29
CA PRO A 231 -12.97 -24.55 -4.05
C PRO A 231 -11.52 -24.72 -3.59
N MET A 232 -10.69 -23.72 -3.90
CA MET A 232 -9.44 -23.47 -3.22
C MET A 232 -9.66 -22.64 -1.95
N VAL A 233 -8.77 -22.83 -0.98
CA VAL A 233 -8.79 -22.12 0.29
C VAL A 233 -7.44 -21.44 0.48
N VAL A 234 -7.46 -20.19 0.92
CA VAL A 234 -6.27 -19.47 1.39
C VAL A 234 -6.44 -19.11 2.86
N ILE A 235 -5.40 -19.38 3.65
CA ILE A 235 -5.32 -19.02 5.06
C ILE A 235 -4.00 -18.32 5.28
N GLY A 236 -4.05 -17.09 5.78
CA GLY A 236 -2.85 -16.34 6.05
C GLY A 236 -3.02 -15.31 7.14
N GLY A 237 -1.91 -14.71 7.52
CA GLY A 237 -1.88 -13.74 8.59
C GLY A 237 -0.66 -12.85 8.50
N GLU A 238 -0.79 -11.69 9.12
CA GLU A 238 0.27 -10.72 9.27
C GLU A 238 0.31 -10.24 10.71
N ARG A 239 1.51 -10.17 11.29
CA ARG A 239 1.76 -9.58 12.60
C ARG A 239 2.99 -8.69 12.53
N ARG A 240 2.80 -7.38 12.72
CA ARG A 240 3.86 -6.39 12.85
C ARG A 240 4.61 -6.62 14.16
N ILE A 241 5.89 -6.97 14.05
CA ILE A 241 6.77 -7.30 15.17
C ILE A 241 7.72 -6.15 15.52
N SER A 242 7.94 -5.21 14.59
CA SER A 242 8.71 -3.99 14.82
C SER A 242 8.12 -2.83 14.00
N ARG A 243 8.62 -1.62 14.22
CA ARG A 243 8.22 -0.44 13.41
C ARG A 243 8.38 -0.67 11.90
N ARG A 244 9.30 -1.53 11.45
CA ARG A 244 9.59 -1.74 10.02
C ARG A 244 9.58 -3.21 9.60
N THR A 245 9.03 -4.09 10.44
CA THR A 245 9.07 -5.53 10.20
C THR A 245 7.75 -6.17 10.63
N ALA A 246 7.22 -7.04 9.79
CA ALA A 246 6.11 -7.92 10.12
C ALA A 246 6.47 -9.37 9.77
N PHE A 247 5.93 -10.31 10.54
CA PHE A 247 5.86 -11.70 10.14
C PHE A 247 4.60 -11.91 9.30
N VAL A 248 4.73 -12.61 8.18
CA VAL A 248 3.63 -12.92 7.26
C VAL A 248 3.62 -14.42 6.97
N THR A 249 2.43 -14.97 6.81
CA THR A 249 2.22 -16.35 6.34
C THR A 249 1.03 -16.39 5.40
N GLU A 250 1.13 -17.21 4.36
CA GLU A 250 0.07 -17.43 3.38
C GLU A 250 0.08 -18.89 2.93
N ASN A 251 -1.02 -19.59 3.14
CA ASN A 251 -1.09 -21.04 2.95
C ASN A 251 -2.29 -21.37 2.06
N TRP A 252 -2.08 -22.22 1.07
CA TRP A 252 -3.04 -22.55 0.04
C TRP A 252 -3.36 -24.04 0.03
N VAL A 253 -4.66 -24.33 0.00
CA VAL A 253 -5.18 -25.67 -0.31
C VAL A 253 -5.89 -25.58 -1.64
N MET A 254 -5.33 -26.19 -2.67
CA MET A 254 -5.84 -26.13 -4.03
C MET A 254 -6.26 -27.52 -4.50
N PRO A 255 -7.54 -27.74 -4.86
CA PRO A 255 -7.96 -29.02 -5.41
C PRO A 255 -7.19 -29.38 -6.67
N GLY A 256 -6.70 -30.62 -6.73
CA GLY A 256 -5.88 -31.09 -7.87
C GLY A 256 -4.39 -30.83 -7.72
N VAL A 257 -3.98 -29.99 -6.76
CA VAL A 257 -2.59 -29.90 -6.28
C VAL A 257 -2.50 -30.77 -5.03
N GLY A 258 -1.61 -31.77 -5.03
CA GLY A 258 -1.60 -32.85 -4.03
C GLY A 258 -1.52 -32.33 -2.59
N ASP A 259 -0.47 -31.59 -2.29
CA ASP A 259 -0.19 -31.11 -0.94
C ASP A 259 -0.45 -29.61 -0.78
N PRO A 260 -0.93 -29.16 0.40
CA PRO A 260 -1.05 -27.74 0.70
C PRO A 260 0.28 -27.02 0.54
N ILE A 261 0.24 -25.84 -0.09
CA ILE A 261 1.38 -24.93 -0.16
C ILE A 261 1.38 -24.10 1.11
N ILE A 262 2.52 -24.06 1.79
CA ILE A 262 2.71 -23.21 2.97
C ILE A 262 3.75 -22.15 2.66
N SER A 263 3.57 -20.97 3.24
CA SER A 263 4.59 -19.93 3.18
C SER A 263 4.70 -19.16 4.48
N TYR A 264 5.91 -18.74 4.79
CA TYR A 264 6.23 -17.99 5.99
C TYR A 264 7.47 -17.15 5.78
N GLY A 265 7.53 -15.98 6.42
CA GLY A 265 8.63 -15.07 6.22
C GLY A 265 8.46 -13.72 6.88
N LEU A 266 9.35 -12.81 6.51
CA LEU A 266 9.40 -11.46 7.04
C LEU A 266 9.14 -10.44 5.94
N ARG A 267 8.26 -9.49 6.25
CA ARG A 267 8.01 -8.28 5.47
C ARG A 267 8.79 -7.13 6.07
N PHE A 268 9.66 -6.51 5.30
CA PHE A 268 10.36 -5.28 5.67
C PHE A 268 9.70 -4.10 4.98
N PHE A 269 9.42 -3.02 5.69
CA PHE A 269 8.70 -1.91 5.10
C PHE A 269 8.99 -0.54 5.73
N GLY A 270 8.95 0.49 4.88
CA GLY A 270 8.89 1.90 5.24
C GLY A 270 7.47 2.47 5.06
N GLU A 271 7.35 3.79 5.02
CA GLU A 271 6.03 4.45 4.86
C GLU A 271 5.38 4.20 3.49
N LYS A 272 6.18 3.91 2.45
CA LYS A 272 5.69 3.72 1.08
C LYS A 272 6.16 2.46 0.39
N MET A 273 7.19 1.79 0.89
CA MET A 273 7.81 0.65 0.20
C MET A 273 7.87 -0.55 1.12
N SER A 274 7.74 -1.75 0.56
CA SER A 274 8.03 -3.01 1.24
C SER A 274 8.78 -3.99 0.38
N VAL A 275 9.46 -4.92 1.05
CA VAL A 275 10.10 -6.09 0.46
C VAL A 275 9.71 -7.28 1.33
N ASP A 276 9.28 -8.36 0.69
CA ASP A 276 9.00 -9.62 1.35
C ASP A 276 10.12 -10.61 1.11
N LEU A 277 10.61 -11.24 2.18
CA LEU A 277 11.54 -12.36 2.15
C LEU A 277 10.86 -13.54 2.82
N ALA A 278 10.46 -14.52 2.03
CA ALA A 278 9.70 -15.66 2.52
C ALA A 278 10.25 -16.98 1.99
N LEU A 279 9.75 -18.06 2.57
CA LEU A 279 10.02 -19.43 2.17
C LEU A 279 8.69 -20.08 1.84
N ILE A 280 8.63 -20.73 0.69
CA ILE A 280 7.49 -21.50 0.22
C ILE A 280 7.84 -22.99 0.34
N ASN A 281 6.89 -23.79 0.78
CA ASN A 281 7.03 -25.23 0.87
C ASN A 281 5.71 -25.94 0.56
N THR A 282 5.76 -27.26 0.54
CA THR A 282 4.57 -28.11 0.53
C THR A 282 4.52 -28.94 1.80
N LEU A 283 3.32 -29.31 2.27
CA LEU A 283 3.14 -30.28 3.35
C LEU A 283 3.16 -31.71 2.79
N SER A 284 4.23 -32.05 2.06
CA SER A 284 4.47 -33.38 1.48
C SER A 284 5.54 -34.13 2.28
N ASP A 285 5.84 -35.38 1.92
CA ASP A 285 6.99 -36.12 2.46
C ASP A 285 8.34 -35.54 1.96
N ASP A 286 8.33 -34.78 0.85
CA ASP A 286 9.49 -34.20 0.19
C ASP A 286 9.68 -32.70 0.52
N ILE A 287 9.68 -32.37 1.82
CA ILE A 287 9.88 -31.00 2.30
C ILE A 287 11.28 -30.50 1.92
N ILE A 288 11.35 -29.39 1.18
CA ILE A 288 12.61 -28.70 0.92
C ILE A 288 12.94 -27.84 2.14
N PHE A 289 13.89 -28.22 2.99
CA PHE A 289 14.25 -27.41 4.15
C PHE A 289 15.31 -26.33 3.79
N PRO A 290 15.11 -25.04 4.13
CA PRO A 290 13.99 -24.49 4.89
C PRO A 290 12.76 -24.12 4.02
N GLY A 291 12.93 -24.05 2.70
CA GLY A 291 11.87 -23.81 1.72
C GLY A 291 12.46 -23.25 0.43
N VAL A 292 11.64 -23.13 -0.60
CA VAL A 292 11.98 -22.39 -1.82
C VAL A 292 11.91 -20.89 -1.50
N PRO A 293 12.98 -20.11 -1.73
CA PRO A 293 12.96 -18.67 -1.48
C PRO A 293 11.91 -17.94 -2.32
N TYR A 294 11.18 -17.02 -1.68
CA TYR A 294 10.26 -16.09 -2.30
C TYR A 294 10.70 -14.66 -2.01
N ILE A 295 10.63 -13.81 -3.04
CA ILE A 295 10.89 -12.38 -2.93
C ILE A 295 9.88 -11.57 -3.74
N ASP A 296 9.38 -10.50 -3.14
CA ASP A 296 8.64 -9.45 -3.83
C ASP A 296 9.08 -8.07 -3.34
N PHE A 297 8.76 -7.05 -4.13
CA PHE A 297 8.81 -5.67 -3.66
C PHE A 297 7.56 -4.90 -4.08
N VAL A 298 7.19 -3.92 -3.26
CA VAL A 298 6.01 -3.08 -3.49
C VAL A 298 6.31 -1.62 -3.18
N ILE A 299 5.78 -0.73 -4.01
CA ILE A 299 5.83 0.73 -3.84
C ILE A 299 4.40 1.27 -3.90
N ASN A 300 3.97 1.93 -2.82
CA ASN A 300 2.65 2.53 -2.64
C ASN A 300 2.70 4.01 -2.99
N PHE A 301 1.62 4.52 -3.59
CA PHE A 301 1.46 5.93 -3.97
C PHE A 301 0.08 6.48 -3.59
#